data_AF-E9GUL6-F1
#
_entry.id   AF-E9GUL6-F1
#
_cell.length_a   1.000
_cell.length_b   1.000
_cell.length_c   1.000
_cell.angle_alpha   90.00
_cell.angle_beta   90.00
_cell.angle_gamma   90.00
#
_symmetry.space_group_name_H-M   'P 1'
#
loop_
_entity.id
_entity.type
_entity.pdbx_description
1 polymer ?
#
loop_
_entity_poly.entity_id
_entity_poly.type
_entity_poly.pdbx_seq_one_letter_code
_entity_poly.pdbx_strand_id
1 'polypeptide(L)' 'MLQSHFVPPEWETATIIPIRKAKKLADKPESYRPISLTSCLGKMMEKINQDWHGGSKKNSDLNRKVALEKEEAPWTM' A
#
# COMPACT_ATOMS: atom_id res chain seq x y z
N MET A 1 5.14 33.70 -6.01
CA MET A 1 5.04 32.53 -5.10
C MET A 1 3.57 32.26 -4.85
N LEU A 2 3.13 30.99 -4.93
CA LEU A 2 1.80 30.62 -4.46
C LEU A 2 1.82 30.68 -2.93
N GLN A 3 1.05 31.59 -2.34
CA GLN A 3 1.07 31.87 -0.90
C GLN A 3 0.04 31.06 -0.10
N SER A 4 -0.86 30.33 -0.75
CA SER A 4 -1.88 29.51 -0.08
C SER A 4 -1.48 28.04 -0.02
N HIS A 5 -1.45 27.48 1.20
CA HIS A 5 -1.24 26.06 1.47
C HIS A 5 -2.55 25.44 1.95
N PHE A 6 -3.55 25.37 1.06
CA PHE A 6 -4.85 24.79 1.39
C PHE A 6 -4.93 23.34 0.93
N VAL A 7 -5.13 22.43 1.90
CA VAL A 7 -5.43 21.03 1.65
C VAL A 7 -6.87 20.78 2.09
N PRO A 8 -7.74 20.25 1.21
CA PRO A 8 -9.08 19.87 1.61
C PRO A 8 -9.04 18.80 2.72
N PRO A 9 -9.79 18.94 3.82
CA PRO A 9 -9.80 17.97 4.90
C PRO A 9 -10.10 16.53 4.43
N GLU A 10 -10.92 16.40 3.39
CA GLU A 10 -11.31 15.12 2.80
C GLU A 10 -10.11 14.33 2.26
N TRP A 11 -9.01 15.00 1.91
CA TRP A 11 -7.80 14.37 1.40
C TRP A 11 -6.97 13.76 2.53
N GLU A 12 -7.15 14.23 3.77
CA GLU A 12 -6.53 13.70 4.98
C GLU A 12 -7.40 12.64 5.67
N THR A 13 -8.70 12.60 5.35
CA THR A 13 -9.61 11.57 5.88
C THR A 13 -9.44 10.21 5.19
N ALA A 14 -9.64 9.14 5.97
CA ALA A 14 -9.63 7.77 5.48
C ALA A 14 -10.80 6.96 6.07
N THR A 15 -11.37 6.07 5.27
CA THR A 15 -12.34 5.08 5.74
C THR A 15 -11.60 3.85 6.23
N ILE A 16 -11.84 3.43 7.47
CA ILE A 16 -11.23 2.20 8.01
C ILE A 16 -12.03 0.99 7.54
N ILE A 17 -11.39 0.13 6.75
CA ILE A 17 -11.98 -1.12 6.27
C ILE A 17 -11.30 -2.30 6.96
N PRO A 18 -12.02 -3.10 7.76
CA PRO A 18 -11.45 -4.30 8.38
C PRO A 18 -11.38 -5.46 7.37
N ILE A 19 -10.17 -5.92 7.04
CA ILE A 19 -9.94 -7.11 6.19
C ILE A 19 -9.72 -8.34 7.07
N ARG A 20 -10.52 -9.39 6.87
CA ARG A 20 -10.42 -10.65 7.63
C ARG A 20 -9.11 -11.38 7.33
N LYS A 21 -8.41 -11.82 8.38
CA LYS A 21 -7.25 -12.71 8.28
C LYS A 21 -7.72 -14.12 7.90
N ALA A 22 -7.00 -14.75 6.97
CA ALA A 22 -7.19 -16.16 6.68
C ALA A 22 -6.92 -17.01 7.94
N LYS A 23 -7.67 -18.09 8.12
CA LYS A 23 -7.51 -19.09 9.21
C LYS A 23 -7.83 -18.59 10.63
N LYS A 24 -8.52 -17.46 10.80
CA LYS A 24 -9.01 -16.99 12.12
C LYS A 24 -10.53 -16.91 12.17
N LEU A 25 -11.09 -17.11 13.36
CA LEU A 25 -12.54 -17.05 13.63
C LEU A 25 -13.07 -15.63 13.43
N ALA A 26 -14.24 -15.47 12.80
CA ALA A 26 -14.80 -14.16 12.47
C ALA A 26 -15.26 -13.36 13.72
N ASP A 27 -15.51 -14.05 14.83
CA ASP A 27 -16.15 -13.46 16.02
C ASP A 27 -15.21 -12.61 16.88
N LYS A 28 -13.92 -12.57 16.55
CA LYS A 28 -12.91 -11.84 17.32
C LYS A 28 -12.37 -10.64 16.52
N PRO A 29 -12.26 -9.44 17.13
CA PRO A 29 -11.70 -8.27 16.46
C PRO A 29 -10.24 -8.48 16.02
N GLU A 30 -9.46 -9.25 16.78
CA GLU A 30 -8.07 -9.63 16.44
C GLU A 30 -7.92 -10.37 15.10
N SER A 31 -9.03 -10.92 14.59
CA SER A 31 -9.08 -11.63 13.32
C SER A 31 -9.09 -10.71 12.11
N TYR A 32 -9.18 -9.40 12.30
CA TYR A 32 -9.16 -8.42 11.21
C TYR A 32 -7.84 -7.63 11.17
N ARG A 33 -7.56 -7.05 10.01
CA ARG A 33 -6.53 -6.04 9.78
C ARG A 33 -7.25 -4.76 9.37
N PRO A 34 -7.20 -3.67 10.15
CA PRO A 34 -7.71 -2.40 9.68
C PRO A 34 -6.81 -1.90 8.54
N ILE A 35 -7.43 -1.50 7.43
CA ILE A 35 -6.75 -0.74 6.38
C ILE A 35 -7.40 0.65 6.28
N SER A 36 -6.56 1.69 6.12
CA SER A 36 -7.03 3.05 5.87
C SER A 36 -7.20 3.25 4.37
N LEU A 37 -8.45 3.31 3.90
CA LEU A 37 -8.77 3.65 2.52
C LEU A 37 -8.91 5.18 2.42
N THR A 38 -7.87 5.83 1.91
CA THR A 38 -7.88 7.27 1.60
C THR A 38 -8.50 7.53 0.23
N SER A 39 -8.92 8.78 -0.02
CA SER A 39 -9.36 9.19 -1.35
C SER A 39 -8.22 9.08 -2.38
N CYS A 40 -8.57 8.93 -3.65
CA CYS A 40 -7.57 8.86 -4.73
C CYS A 40 -6.64 10.08 -4.73
N LEU A 41 -7.20 11.27 -4.46
CA LEU A 41 -6.47 12.54 -4.35
C LEU A 41 -5.53 12.57 -3.15
N GLY A 42 -5.98 12.14 -1.96
CA GLY A 42 -5.13 12.00 -0.78
C GLY A 42 -3.95 11.05 -1.03
N LYS A 43 -4.20 9.91 -1.68
CA LYS A 43 -3.14 8.95 -2.03
C LYS A 43 -2.15 9.50 -3.05
N MET A 44 -2.62 10.26 -4.03
CA MET A 44 -1.76 10.95 -4.99
C MET A 44 -0.87 12.00 -4.29
N MET A 45 -1.42 12.78 -3.38
CA MET A 45 -0.65 13.75 -2.60
C MET A 45 0.45 13.06 -1.76
N GLU A 46 0.11 11.99 -1.04
CA GLU A 46 1.11 11.21 -0.28
C GLU A 46 2.26 10.76 -1.19
N LYS A 47 1.93 10.32 -2.40
CA LYS A 47 2.93 9.87 -3.37
C LYS A 47 3.82 11.03 -3.83
N ILE A 48 3.26 12.19 -4.13
CA ILE A 48 4.03 13.39 -4.49
C ILE A 48 4.97 13.79 -3.35
N ASN A 49 4.47 13.80 -2.12
CA ASN A 49 5.28 14.12 -0.93
C ASN A 49 6.39 13.08 -0.71
N GLN A 50 6.09 11.79 -0.84
CA GLN A 50 7.08 10.71 -0.72
C GLN A 50 8.15 10.79 -1.81
N ASP A 51 7.75 11.02 -3.06
CA ASP A 51 8.66 11.15 -4.19
C ASP A 51 9.56 12.40 -4.02
N TRP A 52 9.03 13.49 -3.45
CA TRP A 52 9.79 14.70 -3.13
C TRP A 52 10.81 14.50 -2.00
N HIS A 53 10.42 13.80 -0.94
CA HIS A 53 11.28 13.60 0.24
C HIS A 53 12.21 12.38 0.14
N GLY A 54 11.93 11.43 -0.75
CA GLY A 54 12.67 10.19 -0.86
C GLY A 54 12.70 9.72 -2.30
N GLY A 55 13.77 10.06 -3.02
CA GLY A 55 14.04 9.59 -4.36
C GLY A 55 13.85 8.07 -4.47
N SER A 56 12.81 7.67 -5.22
CA SER A 56 12.68 6.41 -5.95
C SER A 56 13.14 5.13 -5.21
N LYS A 57 12.31 4.57 -4.32
CA LYS A 57 12.35 3.12 -4.03
C LYS A 57 11.63 2.34 -5.13
N LYS A 58 12.16 2.35 -6.35
CA LYS A 58 11.74 1.41 -7.40
C LYS A 58 12.93 0.50 -7.74
N ASN A 59 13.18 -0.52 -6.92
CA ASN A 59 13.90 -1.73 -7.35
C ASN A 59 13.80 -2.94 -6.38
N SER A 60 12.68 -3.17 -5.69
CA SER A 60 12.50 -4.40 -4.88
C SER A 60 11.52 -5.39 -5.50
N ASP A 61 10.49 -4.89 -6.19
CA ASP A 61 9.41 -5.74 -6.70
C ASP A 61 9.76 -6.43 -8.03
N LEU A 62 10.69 -5.85 -8.81
CA LEU A 62 11.19 -6.48 -10.04
C LEU A 62 12.07 -7.69 -9.71
N ASN A 63 12.94 -7.58 -8.69
CA ASN A 63 13.79 -8.68 -8.24
C ASN A 63 13.00 -9.85 -7.66
N ARG A 64 11.83 -9.61 -7.04
CA ARG A 64 10.98 -10.69 -6.52
C ARG A 64 10.30 -11.50 -7.63
N LYS A 65 9.90 -10.86 -8.73
CA LYS A 65 9.29 -11.57 -9.87
C LYS A 65 10.33 -12.40 -10.64
N VAL A 66 11.53 -11.87 -10.84
CA VAL A 66 12.64 -12.60 -11.48
C VAL A 66 13.12 -13.78 -10.60
N ALA A 67 13.04 -13.67 -9.28
CA ALA A 67 13.41 -14.77 -8.37
C ALA A 67 12.40 -15.92 -8.38
N LEU A 68 11.10 -15.62 -8.48
CA LEU A 68 10.05 -16.65 -8.52
C LEU A 68 9.99 -17.38 -9.86
N GLU A 69 10.33 -16.70 -10.95
CA GLU A 69 10.39 -17.33 -12.29
C GLU A 69 11.60 -18.26 -12.46
N LYS A 70 12.63 -18.15 -11.60
CA LYS A 70 13.83 -19.01 -11.66
C LYS A 70 13.74 -20.29 -10.82
N GLU A 71 12.69 -20.49 -10.02
CA GLU A 71 12.52 -21.70 -9.20
C GLU A 71 11.61 -22.77 -9.83
N GLU A 72 10.98 -22.49 -10.98
CA GLU A 72 10.17 -23.48 -11.73
C GLU A 72 10.91 -24.00 -12.98
N ALA A 73 12.11 -24.57 -12.79
CA ALA A 73 12.78 -25.38 -13.82
C ALA A 73 12.63 -26.88 -13.50
N PRO A 74 11.97 -27.68 -14.36
CA PRO A 74 11.63 -29.07 -14.05
C PRO A 74 12.85 -29.99 -14.17
N TRP A 75 13.40 -30.41 -13.02
CA TRP A 75 14.28 -31.57 -12.91
C TRP A 75 13.69 -32.65 -11.98
N THR A 76 12.37 -32.72 -11.86
CA THR A 76 11.73 -33.93 -11.32
C THR A 76 11.62 -34.94 -12.45
N MET A 77 12.57 -35.89 -12.39
CA MET A 77 12.63 -37.22 -13.00
C MET A 77 11.32 -37.75 -13.61
#